data_AF-A0AAF0JCX7-F1
#
_entry.id   AF-A0AAF0JCX7-F1
#
_cell.length_a   1.000
_cell.length_b   1.000
_cell.length_c   1.000
_cell.angle_alpha   90.00
_cell.angle_beta   90.00
_cell.angle_gamma   90.00
#
_symmetry.space_group_name_H-M   'P 1'
#
loop_
_entity.id
_entity.type
_entity.pdbx_description
1 polymer ?
#
loop_
_entity_poly.entity_id
_entity_poly.type
_entity_poly.pdbx_seq_one_letter_code
_entity_poly.pdbx_strand_id
1 'polypeptide(L)'
;MGSGAAYGSSEPDAAQADEMFADAWAEMLRPEIQRKLSIWSNAGMLSGGVMGYILGNIPGAIGGALLGYKLGAIRDAKGKAVSEVFLRLNSQQRMEILRELAAKVFNAMN
;
A
#
# COMPACT_ATOMS: atom_id res chain seq x y z
N MET A 1 42.79 17.02 38.66
CA MET A 1 41.44 17.59 38.48
C MET A 1 41.05 17.35 37.03
N GLY A 2 40.01 16.55 36.80
CA GLY A 2 39.65 16.01 35.49
C GLY A 2 38.88 17.00 34.61
N SER A 3 39.07 16.89 33.30
CA SER A 3 38.24 17.56 32.30
C SER A 3 37.68 16.48 31.38
N GLY A 4 36.39 16.20 31.58
CA GLY A 4 35.65 15.15 30.89
C GLY A 4 35.52 15.45 29.41
N ALA A 5 35.72 14.41 28.61
CA ALA A 5 35.35 14.40 27.20
C ALA A 5 33.84 14.62 27.09
N ALA A 6 33.45 15.77 26.53
CA ALA A 6 32.08 16.00 26.10
C ALA A 6 31.79 15.08 24.91
N TYR A 7 31.20 13.93 25.19
CA TYR A 7 30.48 13.16 24.19
C TYR A 7 29.28 14.01 23.77
N GLY A 8 29.39 14.65 22.61
CA GLY A 8 28.26 15.27 21.95
C GLY A 8 27.20 14.21 21.69
N SER A 9 26.13 14.23 22.47
CA SER A 9 24.91 13.50 22.18
C SER A 9 24.22 14.20 21.02
N SER A 10 24.58 13.81 19.81
CA SER A 10 23.74 14.05 18.63
C SER A 10 22.51 13.16 18.77
N GLU A 11 21.44 13.69 19.37
CA GLU A 11 20.12 13.09 19.22
C GLU A 11 19.85 12.93 17.71
N PRO A 12 19.46 11.75 17.23
CA PRO A 12 19.10 11.59 15.84
C PRO A 12 17.94 12.54 15.54
N ASP A 13 18.17 13.48 14.62
CA ASP A 13 17.12 14.34 14.10
C ASP A 13 15.96 13.46 13.64
N ALA A 14 14.73 13.83 13.97
CA ALA A 14 13.54 13.05 13.60
C ALA A 14 13.49 12.76 12.09
N ALA A 15 14.03 13.66 11.27
CA ALA A 15 14.18 13.47 9.83
C ALA A 15 15.13 12.31 9.45
N GLN A 16 16.21 12.12 10.21
CA GLN A 16 17.17 11.04 9.99
C GLN A 16 16.62 9.69 10.47
N ALA A 17 15.85 9.68 11.56
CA ALA A 17 15.13 8.50 12.02
C ALA A 17 14.02 8.08 11.03
N ASP A 18 13.26 9.03 10.49
CA ASP A 18 12.27 8.80 9.44
C ASP A 18 12.90 8.25 8.16
N GLU A 19 14.07 8.77 7.76
CA GLU A 19 14.80 8.31 6.58
C GLU A 19 15.32 6.87 6.76
N MET A 20 15.91 6.56 7.91
CA MET A 20 16.36 5.19 8.23
C MET A 20 15.19 4.21 8.30
N PHE A 21 14.04 4.63 8.84
CA PHE A 21 12.83 3.82 8.87
C PHE A 21 12.26 3.60 7.46
N ALA A 22 12.20 4.66 6.65
CA ALA A 22 11.71 4.59 5.27
C ALA A 22 12.58 3.68 4.38
N ASP A 23 13.91 3.70 4.56
CA ASP A 23 14.84 2.88 3.78
C ASP A 23 14.79 1.40 4.20
N ALA A 24 14.72 1.12 5.51
CA ALA A 24 14.49 -0.23 6.04
C ALA A 24 13.12 -0.80 5.61
N TRP A 25 12.08 0.05 5.61
CA TRP A 25 10.75 -0.29 5.13
C TRP A 25 10.73 -0.55 3.62
N ALA A 26 11.44 0.26 2.84
CA ALA A 26 11.59 0.07 1.39
C ALA A 26 12.34 -1.22 1.07
N GLU A 27 13.34 -1.59 1.86
CA GLU A 27 14.07 -2.86 1.72
C GLU A 27 13.18 -4.07 2.07
N MET A 28 12.31 -3.96 3.08
CA MET A 28 11.31 -5.00 3.38
C MET A 28 10.24 -5.15 2.29
N LEU A 29 9.95 -4.08 1.54
CA LEU A 29 8.97 -4.11 0.45
C LEU A 29 9.58 -4.46 -0.92
N ARG A 30 10.90 -4.41 -1.08
CA ARG A 30 11.62 -4.72 -2.33
C ARG A 30 11.47 -6.16 -2.84
N PRO A 31 11.34 -7.23 -2.01
CA PRO A 31 11.31 -8.60 -2.52
C PRO A 31 9.97 -9.05 -3.12
N GLU A 32 8.85 -8.37 -2.84
CA GLU A 32 7.50 -8.85 -3.23
C GLU A 32 6.89 -8.17 -4.45
N ILE A 33 7.62 -7.29 -5.14
CA ILE A 33 7.19 -6.78 -6.45
C ILE A 33 7.63 -7.77 -7.55
N GLN A 34 7.25 -9.04 -7.38
CA GLN A 34 7.34 -10.03 -8.45
C GLN A 34 6.25 -9.73 -9.48
N ARG A 35 6.62 -8.86 -10.43
CA ARG A 35 6.05 -8.68 -11.78
C ARG A 35 4.59 -9.13 -11.89
N LYS A 36 3.66 -8.40 -11.27
CA LYS A 36 2.24 -8.58 -11.56
C LYS A 36 1.90 -7.83 -12.83
N LEU A 37 1.21 -8.53 -13.73
CA LEU A 37 0.74 -8.03 -15.02
C LEU A 37 0.09 -6.65 -14.81
N SER A 38 0.62 -5.63 -15.51
CA SER A 38 0.25 -4.20 -15.38
C SER A 38 -1.15 -3.88 -15.96
N ILE A 39 -2.08 -4.82 -15.86
CA ILE A 39 -3.39 -4.75 -16.52
C ILE A 39 -4.22 -3.64 -15.86
N TRP A 40 -4.29 -3.62 -14.52
CA TRP A 40 -5.08 -2.63 -13.82
C TRP A 40 -4.38 -1.28 -13.74
N SER A 41 -3.04 -1.23 -13.73
CA SER A 41 -2.26 0.01 -13.86
C SER A 41 -2.51 0.70 -15.20
N ASN A 42 -2.47 -0.04 -16.31
CA ASN A 42 -2.71 0.52 -17.65
C ASN A 42 -4.17 0.96 -17.81
N ALA A 43 -5.12 0.16 -17.30
CA ALA A 43 -6.53 0.51 -17.29
C ALA A 43 -6.82 1.76 -16.45
N GLY A 44 -6.23 1.84 -15.24
CA GLY A 44 -6.35 2.97 -14.34
C GLY A 44 -5.74 4.24 -14.93
N MET A 45 -4.60 4.14 -15.60
CA MET A 45 -3.97 5.25 -16.32
C MET A 45 -4.89 5.78 -17.43
N LEU A 46 -5.46 4.88 -18.24
CA LEU A 46 -6.35 5.26 -19.33
C LEU A 46 -7.64 5.91 -18.80
N SER A 47 -8.29 5.29 -17.82
CA SER A 47 -9.55 5.81 -17.25
C SER A 47 -9.32 7.11 -16.48
N GLY A 48 -8.24 7.18 -15.69
CA GLY A 48 -7.86 8.36 -14.94
C GLY A 48 -7.48 9.51 -15.87
N GLY A 49 -6.81 9.23 -16.98
CA GLY A 49 -6.48 10.23 -18.00
C GLY A 49 -7.73 10.79 -18.68
N VAL A 50 -8.67 9.94 -19.08
CA VAL A 50 -9.94 10.38 -19.67
C VAL A 50 -10.76 11.19 -18.67
N MET A 51 -10.91 10.72 -17.43
CA MET A 51 -11.67 11.43 -16.40
C MET A 51 -11.00 12.75 -16.00
N GLY A 52 -9.67 12.75 -15.87
CA GLY A 52 -8.89 13.94 -15.60
C GLY A 52 -8.99 14.97 -16.72
N TYR A 53 -9.03 14.53 -17.98
CA TYR A 53 -9.26 15.40 -19.13
C TYR A 53 -10.63 16.09 -19.06
N ILE A 54 -11.68 15.34 -18.69
CA ILE A 54 -13.03 15.89 -18.53
C ILE A 54 -13.06 16.99 -17.45
N LEU A 55 -12.31 16.80 -16.35
CA LEU A 55 -12.33 17.72 -15.21
C LEU A 55 -11.36 18.91 -15.34
N GLY A 56 -10.30 18.78 -16.15
CA GLY A 56 -9.21 19.76 -16.15
C GLY A 56 -8.40 19.82 -17.44
N ASN A 57 -8.94 19.36 -18.58
CA ASN A 57 -8.29 19.36 -19.89
C ASN A 57 -6.92 18.65 -19.86
N ILE A 58 -5.91 19.10 -20.62
CA ILE A 58 -4.60 18.46 -20.68
C ILE A 58 -3.91 18.32 -19.31
N PRO A 59 -3.83 19.36 -18.44
CA PRO A 59 -3.25 19.19 -17.10
C PRO A 59 -4.00 18.17 -16.24
N GLY A 60 -5.34 18.20 -16.31
CA GLY A 60 -6.18 17.24 -15.61
C GLY A 60 -5.96 15.80 -16.12
N ALA A 61 -5.78 15.62 -17.43
CA ALA A 61 -5.49 14.32 -18.03
C ALA A 61 -4.18 13.72 -17.52
N ILE A 62 -3.12 14.54 -17.43
CA ILE A 62 -1.82 14.10 -16.93
C ILE A 62 -1.94 13.73 -15.45
N GLY A 63 -2.54 14.59 -14.63
CA GLY A 63 -2.74 14.31 -13.20
C GLY A 63 -3.60 13.07 -12.95
N GLY A 64 -4.71 12.96 -13.68
CA GLY A 64 -5.63 11.83 -13.59
C GLY A 64 -5.01 10.52 -14.06
N ALA A 65 -4.20 10.54 -15.14
CA ALA A 65 -3.49 9.36 -15.62
C ALA A 65 -2.45 8.86 -14.61
N LEU A 66 -1.69 9.76 -13.97
CA LEU A 66 -0.69 9.40 -12.96
C LEU A 66 -1.35 8.82 -11.69
N LEU A 67 -2.42 9.46 -11.21
CA LEU A 67 -3.16 8.98 -10.05
C LEU A 67 -3.84 7.63 -10.35
N GLY A 68 -4.47 7.50 -11.52
CA GLY A 68 -5.09 6.27 -11.97
C GLY A 68 -4.11 5.12 -12.18
N TYR A 69 -2.92 5.41 -12.73
CA TYR A 69 -1.83 4.44 -12.87
C TYR A 69 -1.38 3.91 -11.51
N LYS A 70 -1.15 4.79 -10.53
CA LYS A 70 -0.74 4.40 -9.17
C LYS A 70 -1.79 3.53 -8.48
N LEU A 71 -3.08 3.87 -8.60
CA LEU A 71 -4.17 3.08 -8.02
C LEU A 71 -4.26 1.69 -8.66
N GLY A 72 -4.12 1.62 -9.98
CA GLY A 72 -4.09 0.35 -10.71
C GLY A 72 -2.87 -0.49 -10.35
N ALA A 73 -1.70 0.12 -10.16
CA ALA A 73 -0.48 -0.56 -9.72
C ALA A 73 -0.61 -1.13 -8.29
N ILE A 74 -1.33 -0.45 -7.39
CA ILE A 74 -1.64 -0.97 -6.05
C ILE A 74 -2.54 -2.22 -6.14
N ARG A 75 -3.55 -2.18 -7.02
CA ARG A 75 -4.42 -3.33 -7.24
C ARG A 75 -3.67 -4.49 -7.89
N ASP A 76 -2.84 -4.19 -8.89
CA ASP A 76 -1.94 -5.15 -9.49
C ASP A 76 -1.07 -5.75 -8.38
N ALA A 77 -0.28 -4.98 -7.62
CA ALA A 77 0.59 -5.48 -6.55
C ALA A 77 -0.11 -6.37 -5.51
N LYS A 78 -1.31 -5.99 -5.04
CA LYS A 78 -2.08 -6.81 -4.08
C LYS A 78 -2.65 -8.10 -4.71
N GLY A 79 -2.88 -8.07 -6.03
CA GLY A 79 -3.29 -9.10 -6.99
C GLY A 79 -3.85 -10.46 -6.55
N LYS A 80 -4.69 -10.50 -5.51
CA LYS A 80 -5.85 -11.40 -5.43
C LYS A 80 -6.99 -10.60 -4.81
N ALA A 81 -8.16 -10.58 -5.46
CA ALA A 81 -9.34 -10.08 -4.79
C ALA A 81 -9.61 -10.97 -3.58
N VAL A 82 -9.95 -10.38 -2.43
CA VAL A 82 -10.34 -11.15 -1.23
C VAL A 82 -11.48 -12.12 -1.58
N SER A 83 -12.37 -11.72 -2.50
CA SER A 83 -13.40 -12.58 -3.07
C SER A 83 -12.82 -13.79 -3.81
N GLU A 84 -11.75 -13.64 -4.57
CA GLU A 84 -11.11 -14.74 -5.30
C GLU A 84 -10.42 -15.73 -4.36
N VAL A 85 -9.82 -15.26 -3.26
CA VAL A 85 -9.28 -16.13 -2.21
C VAL A 85 -10.43 -16.85 -1.49
N PHE A 86 -11.47 -16.12 -1.09
CA PHE A 86 -12.61 -16.68 -0.37
C PHE A 86 -13.40 -17.69 -1.20
N LEU A 87 -13.60 -17.42 -2.49
CA LEU A 87 -14.27 -18.31 -3.42
C LEU A 87 -13.42 -19.54 -3.83
N ARG A 88 -12.10 -19.51 -3.60
CA ARG A 88 -11.23 -20.68 -3.77
C ARG A 88 -11.21 -21.61 -2.54
N LEU A 89 -11.69 -21.17 -1.39
CA LEU A 89 -11.76 -22.02 -0.18
C LEU A 89 -12.89 -23.05 -0.28
N ASN A 90 -12.69 -24.22 0.34
CA ASN A 90 -13.75 -25.23 0.50
C ASN A 90 -14.82 -24.71 1.49
N SER A 91 -16.06 -25.14 1.33
CA SER A 91 -17.21 -24.73 2.15
C SER A 91 -16.94 -24.74 3.67
N GLN A 92 -16.22 -25.73 4.19
CA GLN A 92 -15.86 -25.83 5.61
C GLN A 92 -14.95 -24.66 6.05
N GLN A 93 -13.91 -24.36 5.27
CA GLN A 93 -12.95 -23.27 5.56
C GLN A 93 -13.62 -21.89 5.49
N ARG A 94 -14.59 -21.69 4.59
CA ARG A 94 -15.37 -20.44 4.52
C ARG A 94 -16.17 -20.21 5.80
N MET A 95 -16.82 -21.25 6.32
CA MET A 95 -17.61 -21.13 7.55
C MET A 95 -16.74 -20.81 8.77
N GLU A 96 -15.52 -21.35 8.83
CA GLU A 96 -14.59 -21.09 9.90
C GLU A 96 -14.11 -19.63 9.90
N ILE A 97 -13.76 -19.09 8.73
CA ILE A 97 -13.43 -17.67 8.55
C ILE A 97 -14.62 -16.77 8.90
N LEU A 98 -15.84 -17.15 8.49
CA LEU A 98 -17.05 -16.40 8.83
C LEU A 98 -17.33 -16.39 10.34
N ARG A 99 -17.07 -17.51 11.04
CA ARG A 99 -17.19 -17.61 12.50
C ARG A 99 -16.18 -16.72 13.21
N GLU A 100 -14.93 -16.75 12.76
CA GLU A 100 -13.85 -15.96 13.34
C GLU A 100 -14.06 -14.45 13.10
N LEU A 101 -14.53 -14.07 11.91
CA LEU A 101 -14.93 -12.71 11.59
C LEU A 101 -16.11 -12.25 12.45
N ALA A 102 -17.14 -13.08 12.62
CA ALA A 102 -18.29 -12.77 13.47
C ALA A 102 -17.85 -12.54 14.92
N ALA A 103 -16.96 -13.38 15.46
CA ALA A 103 -16.40 -13.21 16.80
C ALA A 103 -15.59 -11.92 16.94
N LYS A 104 -14.72 -11.59 15.96
CA LYS A 104 -13.93 -10.35 15.96
C LYS A 104 -14.80 -9.10 15.87
N VAL A 105 -15.82 -9.09 15.00
CA VAL A 105 -16.74 -7.95 14.86
C VAL A 105 -17.58 -7.78 16.13
N PHE A 106 -18.08 -8.87 16.71
CA PHE A 106 -18.85 -8.82 17.94
C PHE A 106 -18.01 -8.32 19.12
N ASN A 107 -16.76 -8.75 19.23
CA ASN A 107 -15.82 -8.28 20.25
C ASN A 107 -15.38 -6.82 20.03
N ALA A 108 -15.37 -6.33 18.79
CA ALA A 108 -15.06 -4.92 18.49
C ALA A 108 -16.24 -3.96 18.76
N MET A 109 -17.46 -4.49 18.95
CA MET A 109 -18.66 -3.71 19.30
C MET A 109 -18.92 -3.67 20.81
N ASN A 110 -18.15 -4.39 21.62
CA ASN A 110 -18.24 -4.44 23.08
C ASN A 110 -17.01 -3.78 23.73
#